data_AF-A0A8H5WMI9-F1
#
_entry.id   AF-A0A8H5WMI9-F1
#
_cell.length_a   1.000
_cell.length_b   1.000
_cell.length_c   1.000
_cell.angle_alpha   90.00
_cell.angle_beta   90.00
_cell.angle_gamma   90.00
#
_symmetry.space_group_name_H-M   'P 1'
#
loop_
_entity.id
_entity.type
_entity.pdbx_description
1 polymer ?
#
loop_
_entity_poly.entity_id
_entity_poly.type
_entity_poly.pdbx_seq_one_letter_code
_entity_poly.pdbx_strand_id
1 'polypeptide(L)'
;MSSTMTTTFKDLSDQAMTLIALMSEKIKAVRAASRTASEEEVSELVDHLKTLTDYMTGMDEQVDGPDQQRMLMAVAKPATEVMFEVGDMLFAVYGHEPDRL
;
A
#
# COMPACT_ATOMS: atom_id res chain seq x y z
N MET A 1 -31.76 -8.72 -9.47
CA MET A 1 -30.87 -9.78 -8.97
C MET A 1 -29.49 -9.15 -8.85
N SER A 2 -29.08 -8.77 -7.63
CA SER A 2 -27.71 -8.30 -7.40
C SER A 2 -26.83 -9.53 -7.35
N SER A 3 -26.02 -9.76 -8.38
CA SER A 3 -24.92 -10.72 -8.30
C SER A 3 -23.92 -10.12 -7.31
N THR A 4 -23.86 -10.65 -6.10
CA THR A 4 -22.74 -10.40 -5.20
C THR A 4 -21.50 -10.92 -5.92
N MET A 5 -20.69 -10.03 -6.51
CA MET A 5 -19.37 -10.41 -7.01
C MET A 5 -18.55 -10.81 -5.79
N THR A 6 -18.41 -12.11 -5.55
CA THR A 6 -17.52 -12.62 -4.51
C THR A 6 -16.09 -12.36 -4.98
N THR A 7 -15.38 -11.44 -4.32
CA THR A 7 -13.98 -11.14 -4.62
C THR A 7 -13.12 -12.33 -4.22
N THR A 8 -12.42 -12.92 -5.18
CA THR A 8 -11.58 -14.10 -4.94
C THR A 8 -10.18 -13.72 -4.45
N PHE A 9 -9.45 -14.67 -3.85
CA PHE A 9 -8.03 -14.52 -3.50
C PHE A 9 -7.21 -13.96 -4.67
N LYS A 10 -7.45 -14.47 -5.89
CA LYS A 10 -6.76 -14.03 -7.09
C LYS A 10 -7.10 -12.56 -7.43
N ASP A 11 -8.38 -12.18 -7.35
CA ASP A 11 -8.79 -10.80 -7.61
C ASP A 11 -8.17 -9.84 -6.60
N LEU A 12 -8.10 -10.23 -5.32
CA LEU A 12 -7.44 -9.44 -4.28
C LEU A 12 -5.94 -9.33 -4.54
N SER A 13 -5.27 -10.42 -4.93
CA SER A 13 -3.83 -10.39 -5.24
C SER A 13 -3.52 -9.50 -6.43
N ASP A 14 -4.34 -9.56 -7.49
CA ASP A 14 -4.16 -8.75 -8.69
C ASP A 14 -4.38 -7.26 -8.38
N GLN A 15 -5.39 -6.95 -7.56
CA GLN A 15 -5.67 -5.58 -7.10
C GLN A 15 -4.57 -5.04 -6.19
N ALA A 16 -4.10 -5.84 -5.24
CA ALA A 16 -2.99 -5.47 -4.35
C ALA A 16 -1.72 -5.16 -5.15
N MET A 17 -1.35 -6.02 -6.09
CA MET A 17 -0.17 -5.80 -6.95
C MET A 17 -0.30 -4.54 -7.81
N THR A 18 -1.48 -4.28 -8.37
CA THR A 18 -1.75 -3.05 -9.13
C THR A 18 -1.61 -1.81 -8.26
N LEU A 19 -2.16 -1.85 -7.04
CA LEU A 19 -2.09 -0.74 -6.10
C LEU A 19 -0.65 -0.48 -5.63
N ILE A 20 0.10 -1.54 -5.32
CA ILE A 20 1.53 -1.46 -4.98
C ILE A 20 2.33 -0.80 -6.10
N ALA A 21 2.07 -1.18 -7.36
CA ALA A 21 2.76 -0.59 -8.51
C ALA A 21 2.47 0.91 -8.62
N LEU A 22 1.19 1.31 -8.53
CA LEU A 22 0.77 2.71 -8.56
C LEU A 22 1.43 3.53 -7.45
N MET A 23 1.41 3.02 -6.22
CA MET A 23 2.04 3.70 -5.08
C MET A 23 3.55 3.83 -5.27
N SER A 24 4.20 2.77 -5.73
CA SER A 24 5.65 2.78 -6.02
C SER A 24 6.02 3.83 -7.07
N GLU A 25 5.20 4.01 -8.11
CA GLU A 25 5.41 5.04 -9.13
C GLU A 25 5.23 6.45 -8.56
N LYS A 26 4.18 6.68 -7.75
CA LYS A 26 3.97 7.97 -7.07
C LYS A 26 5.12 8.32 -6.13
N ILE A 27 5.57 7.37 -5.31
CA ILE A 27 6.73 7.53 -4.41
C ILE A 27 7.99 7.91 -5.20
N LYS A 28 8.26 7.20 -6.31
CA LYS A 28 9.39 7.50 -7.19
C LYS A 28 9.29 8.89 -7.80
N ALA A 29 8.10 9.31 -8.24
CA ALA A 29 7.89 10.63 -8.84
C ALA A 29 8.16 11.76 -7.84
N VAL A 30 7.68 11.62 -6.59
CA VAL A 30 7.96 12.58 -5.51
C VAL A 30 9.46 12.67 -5.25
N ARG A 31 10.16 11.53 -5.11
CA ARG A 31 11.60 11.49 -4.90
C ARG A 31 12.39 12.10 -6.06
N ALA A 32 12.00 11.80 -7.31
CA ALA A 32 12.65 12.34 -8.49
C ALA A 32 12.51 13.86 -8.59
N ALA A 33 11.39 14.42 -8.12
CA ALA A 33 11.19 15.86 -8.03
C ALA A 33 12.09 16.55 -6.99
N SER A 34 12.84 15.79 -6.18
CA SER A 34 13.80 16.29 -5.18
C SER A 34 13.19 17.32 -4.22
N ARG A 35 11.89 17.14 -3.91
CA ARG A 35 11.13 17.96 -2.98
C ARG A 35 10.50 17.08 -1.92
N THR A 36 10.12 17.70 -0.81
CA THR A 36 9.22 17.07 0.15
C THR A 36 7.87 16.78 -0.53
N ALA A 37 7.28 15.63 -0.20
CA ALA A 37 5.90 15.33 -0.58
C ALA A 37 4.96 16.42 -0.05
N SER A 38 3.89 16.72 -0.77
CA SER A 38 2.83 17.57 -0.21
C SER A 38 1.98 16.76 0.79
N GLU A 39 1.29 17.46 1.69
CA GLU A 39 0.31 16.83 2.60
C GLU A 39 -0.75 16.04 1.82
N GLU A 40 -1.20 16.56 0.68
CA GLU A 40 -2.20 15.90 -0.18
C GLU A 40 -1.66 14.61 -0.79
N GLU A 41 -0.43 14.61 -1.31
CA GLU A 41 0.21 13.41 -1.88
C GLU A 41 0.41 12.32 -0.82
N VAL A 42 0.83 12.72 0.39
CA VAL A 42 0.97 11.78 1.50
C VAL A 42 -0.39 11.25 1.95
N SER A 43 -1.42 12.10 2.03
CA SER A 43 -2.78 11.66 2.40
C SER A 43 -3.33 10.65 1.40
N GLU A 44 -3.14 10.89 0.09
CA GLU A 44 -3.55 9.95 -0.96
C GLU A 44 -2.82 8.61 -0.82
N LEU A 45 -1.50 8.62 -0.55
CA LEU A 45 -0.72 7.41 -0.31
C LEU A 45 -1.16 6.67 0.96
N VAL A 46 -1.53 7.38 2.03
CA VAL A 46 -2.05 6.76 3.26
C VAL A 46 -3.40 6.09 3.01
N ASP A 47 -4.28 6.69 2.22
CA ASP A 47 -5.56 6.05 1.87
C ASP A 47 -5.36 4.80 1.01
N HIS A 48 -4.43 4.85 0.06
CA HIS A 48 -4.03 3.65 -0.70
C HIS A 48 -3.44 2.56 0.21
N LEU A 49 -2.66 2.90 1.25
CA LEU A 49 -2.18 1.91 2.23
C LEU A 49 -3.31 1.20 2.97
N LYS A 50 -4.38 1.93 3.34
CA LYS A 50 -5.55 1.32 4.00
C LYS A 50 -6.19 0.29 3.07
N THR A 51 -6.44 0.68 1.81
CA THR A 51 -7.00 -0.23 0.81
C THR A 51 -6.10 -1.44 0.55
N LEU A 52 -4.78 -1.24 0.50
CA LEU A 52 -3.82 -2.33 0.35
C LEU A 52 -3.85 -3.29 1.54
N THR A 53 -3.98 -2.74 2.75
CA THR A 53 -4.12 -3.54 3.98
C THR A 53 -5.40 -4.37 3.94
N ASP A 54 -6.52 -3.78 3.53
CA ASP A 54 -7.80 -4.49 3.37
C ASP A 54 -7.69 -5.65 2.37
N TYR A 55 -7.02 -5.45 1.23
CA TYR A 55 -6.77 -6.53 0.28
C TYR A 55 -5.92 -7.64 0.87
N MET A 56 -4.85 -7.29 1.59
CA MET A 56 -3.98 -8.29 2.22
C MET A 56 -4.70 -9.08 3.32
N THR A 57 -5.53 -8.43 4.14
CA THR A 57 -6.37 -9.11 5.13
C THR A 57 -7.35 -10.05 4.45
N GLY A 58 -8.04 -9.60 3.41
CA GLY A 58 -8.96 -10.46 2.64
C GLY A 58 -8.25 -11.63 1.97
N MET A 59 -7.00 -11.46 1.53
CA MET A 59 -6.18 -12.56 1.00
C MET A 59 -5.85 -13.56 2.11
N ASP A 60 -5.39 -13.09 3.27
CA ASP A 60 -5.03 -13.93 4.43
C ASP A 60 -6.22 -14.79 4.90
N GLU A 61 -7.41 -14.21 4.97
CA GLU A 61 -8.65 -14.92 5.31
C GLU A 61 -9.05 -16.00 4.29
N GLN A 62 -8.64 -15.84 3.03
CA GLN A 62 -8.97 -16.75 1.94
C GLN A 62 -7.86 -17.76 1.61
N VAL A 63 -6.71 -17.72 2.30
CA VAL A 63 -5.59 -18.65 2.04
C VAL A 63 -6.04 -20.10 2.24
N ASP A 64 -6.00 -20.87 1.15
CA ASP A 64 -6.32 -22.29 1.11
C ASP A 64 -5.20 -23.08 0.44
N GLY A 65 -4.04 -23.11 1.10
CA GLY A 65 -2.90 -23.95 0.73
C GLY A 65 -1.60 -23.22 0.40
N PRO A 66 -0.52 -23.98 0.14
CA PRO A 66 0.84 -23.46 0.08
C PRO A 66 1.10 -22.55 -1.13
N ASP A 67 0.35 -22.67 -2.22
CA ASP A 67 0.51 -21.82 -3.40
C ASP A 67 -0.03 -20.41 -3.15
N GLN A 68 -1.20 -20.31 -2.53
CA GLN A 68 -1.79 -19.03 -2.14
C GLN A 68 -0.99 -18.38 -1.00
N GLN A 69 -0.50 -19.17 -0.05
CA GLN A 69 0.39 -18.63 0.99
C GLN A 69 1.68 -18.04 0.39
N ARG A 70 2.27 -18.70 -0.62
CA ARG A 70 3.43 -18.16 -1.35
C ARG A 70 3.09 -16.87 -2.10
N MET A 71 1.91 -16.80 -2.71
CA MET A 71 1.45 -15.57 -3.38
C MET A 71 1.25 -14.43 -2.38
N LEU A 72 0.60 -14.68 -1.25
CA LEU A 72 0.43 -13.69 -0.18
C LEU A 72 1.78 -13.15 0.30
N MET A 73 2.76 -14.03 0.52
CA MET A 73 4.12 -13.59 0.87
C MET A 73 4.80 -12.78 -0.24
N ALA A 74 4.56 -13.11 -1.51
CA ALA A 74 5.09 -12.38 -2.65
C ALA A 74 4.49 -10.97 -2.76
N VAL A 75 3.23 -10.78 -2.37
CA VAL A 75 2.56 -9.47 -2.28
C VAL A 75 2.99 -8.69 -1.03
N ALA A 76 3.12 -9.38 0.11
CA ALA A 76 3.44 -8.75 1.40
C ALA A 76 4.81 -8.06 1.41
N LYS A 77 5.80 -8.62 0.70
CA LYS A 77 7.14 -8.02 0.63
C LYS A 77 7.11 -6.60 0.03
N PRO A 78 6.68 -6.38 -1.23
CA PRO A 78 6.63 -5.03 -1.78
C PRO A 78 5.58 -4.15 -1.11
N ALA A 79 4.49 -4.70 -0.54
CA ALA A 79 3.57 -3.92 0.28
C ALA A 79 4.26 -3.30 1.51
N THR A 80 5.12 -4.09 2.17
CA THR A 80 5.92 -3.63 3.32
C THR A 80 6.90 -2.53 2.92
N GLU A 81 7.55 -2.66 1.76
CA GLU A 81 8.46 -1.63 1.22
C GLU A 81 7.72 -0.30 0.99
N VAL A 82 6.56 -0.35 0.35
CA VAL A 82 5.71 0.83 0.13
C VAL A 82 5.23 1.43 1.46
N MET A 83 4.84 0.60 2.43
CA MET A 83 4.42 1.08 3.76
C MET A 83 5.51 1.87 4.48
N PHE A 84 6.76 1.37 4.48
CA PHE A 84 7.89 2.09 5.07
C PHE A 84 8.14 3.43 4.37
N GLU A 85 8.13 3.42 3.04
CA GLU A 85 8.35 4.61 2.22
C GLU A 85 7.29 5.71 2.47
N VAL A 86 6.01 5.33 2.55
CA VAL A 86 4.94 6.28 2.90
C VAL A 86 5.09 6.76 4.34
N GLY A 87 5.52 5.90 5.27
CA GLY A 87 5.82 6.28 6.66
C GLY A 87 6.92 7.33 6.75
N ASP A 88 8.00 7.18 5.99
CA ASP A 88 9.09 8.15 5.92
C ASP A 88 8.61 9.49 5.35
N MET A 89 7.77 9.46 4.30
CA MET A 89 7.17 10.68 3.73
C MET A 89 6.22 11.37 4.72
N LEU A 90 5.41 10.60 5.45
CA LEU A 90 4.53 11.12 6.49
C LEU A 90 5.33 11.80 7.61
N PHE A 91 6.44 11.18 8.03
CA PHE A 91 7.35 11.78 9.00
C PHE A 91 8.02 13.06 8.46
N ALA A 92 8.40 13.10 7.19
CA ALA A 92 8.99 14.30 6.60
C ALA A 92 7.99 15.49 6.51
N VAL A 93 6.70 15.20 6.32
CA VAL A 93 5.65 16.23 6.23
C VAL A 93 5.18 16.69 7.61
N TYR A 94 4.92 15.78 8.53
CA TYR A 94 4.28 16.09 9.82
C TYR A 94 5.22 15.97 11.05
N GLY A 95 6.39 15.35 10.89
CA GLY A 95 7.34 15.05 11.98
C GLY A 95 8.37 16.15 12.24
N HIS A 96 8.35 17.25 11.48
CA HIS A 96 9.04 18.48 11.87
C HIS A 96 8.20 19.26 12.88
N GLU A 97 8.28 18.87 14.16
CA GLU A 97 8.09 19.84 15.25
C GLU A 97 9.41 20.60 15.43
N PRO A 98 9.54 21.88 14.99
CA PRO A 98 10.76 22.65 15.21
C PRO A 98 10.97 23.09 16.68
N ASP A 99 10.02 22.87 17.60
CA ASP A 99 10.00 23.49 18.93
C ASP A 99 10.01 22.49 20.11
N ARG A 100 10.96 21.55 20.15
CA ARG A 100 11.30 20.80 21.38
C ARG A 100 12.82 20.76 21.64
N LEU A 101 13.43 21.92 21.86
CA LEU A 101 14.68 22.07 22.61
C LEU A 101 14.65 23.37 23.42
#